data_AF-A0AAD0M4G4-F1
#
_entry.id   AF-A0AAD0M4G4-F1
#
_cell.length_a   1.000
_cell.length_b   1.000
_cell.length_c   1.000
_cell.angle_alpha   90.00
_cell.angle_beta   90.00
_cell.angle_gamma   90.00
#
_symmetry.space_group_name_H-M   'P 1'
#
loop_
_entity.id
_entity.type
_entity.pdbx_description
1 polymer ?
#
loop_
_entity_poly.entity_id
_entity_poly.type
_entity_poly.pdbx_seq_one_letter_code
_entity_poly.pdbx_strand_id
1 'polypeptide(L)'
;MSIAPAIEQSPQRQQFVENLGRLYDECRTLSRTLGIDTQSIHSQYNSNALALLAEFVNQVNLAQAMILESKSLFGTARDMEIYLVNNMAGNGKAHVVRVHFSVASSYALQLEGEHHAEVARYLKDWYQRSSDQAASLPNVRALAQRVSGCFGDSLEEYKPGLFKQAEFGDVYIQTSLFASEANQRINLIVAECMESDDRTRFWIEKLRETQALHPEDFDRLKTLITTRLLNADINGLARIREFILGSASATGHECSNRMEGLVKGILDREHTDEMVDNQLQVITSNAQYIEDVMMEDLLGTINELQIHYRDNDRGDEFNLRDKTIPQLTRSFQALGLSDLQLAVVGMRVVANFSRGQTRDTQNETLETQFKAISEAVFREGSYIRDGSLQYSVMLALVKCLPTPLLAPMAEINDKARAAIYKATGNGEFLKGIKDGQTIDSLIGHDLGL
;
A
#
# COMPACT_ATOMS: atom_id res chain seq x y z
N MET A 1 -45.39 -9.47 29.32
CA MET A 1 -43.97 -9.39 29.72
C MET A 1 -43.62 -10.69 30.43
N SER A 2 -42.96 -11.62 29.74
CA SER A 2 -42.53 -12.90 30.31
C SER A 2 -41.20 -12.71 31.02
N ILE A 3 -41.17 -12.87 32.35
CA ILE A 3 -39.98 -12.78 33.21
C ILE A 3 -39.27 -14.15 33.29
N ALA A 4 -39.82 -15.19 32.65
CA ALA A 4 -39.37 -16.57 32.76
C ALA A 4 -37.92 -16.86 32.27
N PRO A 5 -37.40 -16.31 31.15
CA PRO A 5 -36.08 -16.74 30.65
C PRO A 5 -34.89 -16.21 31.45
N ALA A 6 -35.06 -15.16 32.27
CA ALA A 6 -33.97 -14.52 33.01
C ALA A 6 -33.61 -15.24 34.33
N ILE A 7 -34.54 -16.02 34.89
CA ILE A 7 -34.35 -16.69 36.20
C ILE A 7 -33.77 -18.11 36.00
N GLU A 8 -34.19 -18.83 34.96
CA GLU A 8 -33.73 -20.22 34.70
C GLU A 8 -32.27 -20.32 34.26
N GLN A 9 -31.70 -19.29 33.62
CA GLN A 9 -30.31 -19.29 33.14
C GLN A 9 -29.28 -18.90 34.22
N SER A 10 -29.72 -18.50 35.43
CA SER A 10 -28.82 -18.02 36.48
C SER A 10 -27.79 -19.07 36.96
N PRO A 11 -28.15 -20.35 37.19
CA PRO A 11 -27.19 -21.38 37.60
C PRO A 11 -26.17 -21.72 36.49
N GLN A 12 -26.62 -21.79 35.24
CA GLN A 12 -25.76 -22.06 34.09
C GLN A 12 -24.74 -20.94 33.86
N ARG A 13 -25.17 -19.68 34.01
CA ARG A 13 -24.28 -18.51 33.91
C ARG A 13 -23.26 -18.45 35.06
N GLN A 14 -23.60 -18.92 36.26
CA GLN A 14 -22.64 -19.04 37.36
C GLN A 14 -21.62 -20.16 37.10
N GLN A 15 -22.07 -21.33 36.66
CA GLN A 15 -21.19 -22.44 36.29
C GLN A 15 -20.23 -22.06 35.15
N PHE A 16 -20.70 -21.30 34.17
CA PHE A 16 -19.86 -20.73 33.11
C PHE A 16 -18.72 -19.88 33.69
N VAL A 17 -18.99 -19.01 34.66
CA VAL A 17 -17.96 -18.15 35.28
C VAL A 17 -16.92 -18.97 36.05
N GLU A 18 -17.32 -20.05 36.72
CA GLU A 18 -16.39 -20.96 37.39
C GLU A 18 -15.49 -21.68 36.38
N ASN A 19 -16.06 -22.22 35.30
CA ASN A 19 -15.31 -22.88 34.23
C ASN A 19 -14.34 -21.91 33.54
N LEU A 20 -14.76 -20.67 33.33
CA LEU A 20 -13.92 -19.61 32.76
C LEU A 20 -12.72 -19.29 33.66
N GLY A 21 -12.90 -19.29 34.99
CA GLY A 21 -11.80 -19.13 35.93
C GLY A 21 -10.76 -20.25 35.84
N ARG A 22 -11.21 -21.50 35.72
CA ARG A 22 -10.30 -22.64 35.51
C ARG A 22 -9.52 -22.52 34.21
N LEU A 23 -10.20 -22.20 33.10
CA LEU A 23 -9.55 -22.01 31.79
C LEU A 23 -8.53 -20.86 31.83
N TYR A 24 -8.84 -19.77 32.52
CA TYR A 24 -7.89 -18.67 32.72
C TYR A 24 -6.59 -19.13 33.39
N ASP A 25 -6.67 -19.92 34.46
CA ASP A 25 -5.49 -20.42 35.18
C ASP A 25 -4.67 -21.37 34.32
N GLU A 26 -5.32 -22.24 33.54
CA GLU A 26 -4.69 -23.15 32.58
C GLU A 26 -3.95 -22.38 31.46
N CYS A 27 -4.64 -21.46 30.78
CA CYS A 27 -4.05 -20.62 29.73
C CYS A 27 -2.87 -19.79 30.27
N ARG A 28 -3.01 -19.18 31.45
CA ARG A 28 -1.94 -18.39 32.07
C ARG A 28 -0.73 -19.23 32.44
N THR A 29 -0.95 -20.43 32.97
CA THR A 29 0.12 -21.37 33.29
C THR A 29 0.87 -21.79 32.04
N LEU A 30 0.14 -22.15 30.97
CA LEU A 30 0.74 -22.53 29.70
C LEU A 30 1.52 -21.36 29.05
N SER A 31 0.96 -20.14 29.07
CA SER A 31 1.64 -18.92 28.59
C SER A 31 2.99 -18.69 29.26
N ARG A 32 3.06 -18.90 30.59
CA ARG A 32 4.30 -18.78 31.35
C ARG A 32 5.28 -19.88 31.01
N THR A 33 4.81 -21.13 30.91
CA THR A 33 5.64 -22.28 30.55
C THR A 33 6.25 -22.14 29.16
N LEU A 34 5.51 -21.59 28.20
CA LEU A 34 5.97 -21.32 26.83
C LEU A 34 6.85 -20.06 26.71
N GLY A 35 6.83 -19.18 27.72
CA GLY A 35 7.51 -17.89 27.66
C GLY A 35 6.81 -16.88 26.73
N ILE A 36 5.50 -16.98 26.54
CA ILE A 36 4.71 -16.09 25.66
C ILE A 36 3.86 -15.06 26.43
N ASP A 37 3.96 -15.01 27.76
CA ASP A 37 3.24 -14.06 28.62
C ASP A 37 3.56 -12.60 28.26
N THR A 38 2.54 -11.84 27.81
CA THR A 38 2.66 -10.46 27.34
C THR A 38 3.19 -9.47 28.39
N GLN A 39 3.19 -9.85 29.68
CA GLN A 39 3.72 -9.02 30.77
C GLN A 39 5.23 -9.17 31.02
N SER A 40 5.88 -10.19 30.44
CA SER A 40 7.33 -10.40 30.62
C SER A 40 8.14 -9.75 29.49
N ILE A 41 9.09 -8.90 29.87
CA ILE A 41 10.01 -8.18 28.97
C ILE A 41 11.21 -9.08 28.56
N HIS A 42 11.42 -10.22 29.23
CA HIS A 42 12.64 -11.04 29.12
C HIS A 42 12.39 -12.55 28.96
N SER A 43 11.30 -12.98 28.31
CA SER A 43 11.08 -14.41 28.11
C SER A 43 11.91 -14.95 26.94
N GLN A 44 12.97 -15.70 27.25
CA GLN A 44 13.49 -16.70 26.31
C GLN A 44 12.42 -17.77 26.12
N TYR A 45 12.12 -18.13 24.88
CA TYR A 45 11.18 -19.21 24.59
C TYR A 45 11.68 -20.52 25.20
N ASN A 46 10.74 -21.33 25.69
CA ASN A 46 11.08 -22.63 26.25
C ASN A 46 11.69 -23.51 25.15
N SER A 47 12.87 -24.10 25.41
CA SER A 47 13.55 -25.00 24.47
C SER A 47 12.71 -26.22 24.08
N ASN A 48 11.69 -26.57 24.89
CA ASN A 48 10.76 -27.65 24.64
C ASN A 48 9.39 -27.17 24.14
N ALA A 49 9.27 -25.93 23.64
CA ALA A 49 8.00 -25.36 23.19
C ALA A 49 7.23 -26.26 22.21
N LEU A 50 7.90 -26.88 21.23
CA LEU A 50 7.26 -27.75 20.24
C LEU A 50 6.53 -28.96 20.87
N ALA A 51 7.03 -29.50 21.99
CA ALA A 51 6.37 -30.60 22.70
C ALA A 51 5.02 -30.18 23.32
N LEU A 52 4.83 -28.88 23.53
CA LEU A 52 3.62 -28.29 24.11
C LEU A 52 2.65 -27.76 23.05
N LEU A 53 2.94 -27.92 21.75
CA LEU A 53 2.06 -27.44 20.67
C LEU A 53 0.67 -28.08 20.74
N ALA A 54 0.59 -29.40 20.95
CA ALA A 54 -0.68 -30.11 21.06
C ALA A 54 -1.52 -29.61 22.27
N GLU A 55 -0.85 -29.30 23.38
CA GLU A 55 -1.50 -28.73 24.56
C GLU A 55 -2.00 -27.31 24.28
N PHE A 56 -1.19 -26.49 23.57
CA PHE A 56 -1.59 -25.15 23.15
C PHE A 56 -2.80 -25.17 22.21
N VAL A 57 -2.81 -26.05 21.20
CA VAL A 57 -3.96 -26.26 20.30
C VAL A 57 -5.20 -26.65 21.10
N ASN A 58 -5.07 -27.57 22.07
CA ASN A 58 -6.19 -27.97 22.93
C ASN A 58 -6.73 -26.79 23.75
N GLN A 59 -5.85 -25.97 24.33
CA GLN A 59 -6.27 -24.78 25.09
C GLN A 59 -6.96 -23.73 24.21
N VAL A 60 -6.50 -23.55 22.97
CA VAL A 60 -7.19 -22.68 22.00
C VAL A 60 -8.58 -23.21 21.67
N ASN A 61 -8.73 -24.52 21.44
CA ASN A 61 -10.04 -25.14 21.17
C ASN A 61 -11.00 -25.02 22.36
N LEU A 62 -10.51 -25.26 23.59
CA LEU A 62 -11.29 -25.06 24.81
C LEU A 62 -11.72 -23.60 24.98
N ALA A 63 -10.84 -22.66 24.64
CA ALA A 63 -11.16 -21.24 24.64
C ALA A 63 -12.22 -20.89 23.60
N GLN A 64 -12.11 -21.39 22.36
CA GLN A 64 -13.14 -21.21 21.33
C GLN A 64 -14.51 -21.75 21.79
N ALA A 65 -14.54 -22.96 22.36
CA ALA A 65 -15.77 -23.54 22.91
C ALA A 65 -16.36 -22.67 24.04
N MET A 66 -15.52 -22.14 24.94
CA MET A 66 -15.95 -21.23 26.00
C MET A 66 -16.57 -19.94 25.46
N ILE A 67 -16.02 -19.38 24.38
CA ILE A 67 -16.58 -18.18 23.73
C ILE A 67 -17.94 -18.48 23.08
N LEU A 68 -18.12 -19.66 22.48
CA LEU A 68 -19.42 -20.05 21.91
C LEU A 68 -20.45 -20.34 23.00
N GLU A 69 -20.05 -20.92 24.12
CA GLU A 69 -20.91 -21.11 25.29
C GLU A 69 -21.36 -19.75 25.83
N SER A 70 -20.48 -18.75 25.91
CA SER A 70 -20.85 -17.40 26.30
C SER A 70 -21.84 -16.77 25.32
N LYS A 71 -21.66 -16.98 24.01
CA LYS A 71 -22.62 -16.55 23.00
C LYS A 71 -24.00 -17.19 23.22
N SER A 72 -24.07 -18.49 23.52
CA SER A 72 -25.33 -19.19 23.80
C SER A 72 -26.04 -18.66 25.05
N LEU A 73 -25.30 -18.43 26.14
CA LEU A 73 -25.85 -18.04 27.44
C LEU A 73 -26.25 -16.56 27.53
N PHE A 74 -25.53 -15.69 26.81
CA PHE A 74 -25.68 -14.24 26.93
C PHE A 74 -26.15 -13.56 25.64
N GLY A 75 -26.11 -14.23 24.49
CA GLY A 75 -26.47 -13.67 23.19
C GLY A 75 -25.36 -12.80 22.59
N THR A 76 -24.96 -11.74 23.30
CA THR A 76 -23.89 -10.83 22.88
C THR A 76 -22.80 -10.70 23.95
N ALA A 77 -21.58 -10.34 23.55
CA ALA A 77 -20.49 -10.08 24.49
C ALA A 77 -20.83 -8.88 25.42
N ARG A 78 -21.62 -7.92 24.91
CA ARG A 78 -22.14 -6.79 25.68
C ARG A 78 -23.10 -7.23 26.78
N ASP A 79 -24.04 -8.12 26.47
CA ASP A 79 -25.01 -8.59 27.44
C ASP A 79 -24.34 -9.43 28.54
N MET A 80 -23.28 -10.15 28.19
CA MET A 80 -22.40 -10.80 29.16
C MET A 80 -21.75 -9.76 30.08
N GLU A 81 -21.16 -8.70 29.53
CA GLU A 81 -20.54 -7.64 30.33
C GLU A 81 -21.54 -6.97 31.28
N ILE A 82 -22.74 -6.64 30.79
CA ILE A 82 -23.83 -6.07 31.61
C ILE A 82 -24.23 -7.04 32.71
N TYR A 83 -24.36 -8.33 32.40
CA TYR A 83 -24.67 -9.36 33.39
C TYR A 83 -23.60 -9.42 34.48
N LEU A 84 -22.32 -9.43 34.10
CA LEU A 84 -21.19 -9.47 35.05
C LEU A 84 -21.17 -8.24 35.96
N VAL A 85 -21.38 -7.04 35.41
CA VAL A 85 -21.44 -5.81 36.20
C VAL A 85 -22.61 -5.84 37.18
N ASN A 86 -23.81 -6.19 36.71
CA ASN A 86 -25.02 -6.12 37.54
C ASN A 86 -25.10 -7.21 38.62
N ASN A 87 -24.57 -8.41 38.34
CA ASN A 87 -24.68 -9.56 39.25
C ASN A 87 -23.40 -9.83 40.05
N MET A 88 -22.26 -9.24 39.66
CA MET A 88 -20.96 -9.45 40.32
C MET A 88 -20.28 -8.14 40.77
N ALA A 89 -21.05 -7.04 40.92
CA ALA A 89 -20.57 -5.75 41.42
C ALA A 89 -19.92 -5.81 42.82
N GLY A 90 -20.29 -6.79 43.65
CA GLY A 90 -19.70 -6.96 44.98
C GLY A 90 -18.22 -7.40 44.91
N ASN A 91 -17.34 -6.63 45.56
CA ASN A 91 -15.92 -6.95 45.80
C ASN A 91 -15.00 -7.03 44.56
N GLY A 92 -15.31 -6.33 43.47
CA GLY A 92 -14.42 -6.29 42.28
C GLY A 92 -14.39 -7.58 41.46
N LYS A 93 -15.28 -8.55 41.75
CA LYS A 93 -15.39 -9.83 41.03
C LYS A 93 -15.69 -9.63 39.54
N ALA A 94 -16.50 -8.64 39.18
CA ALA A 94 -16.77 -8.31 37.78
C ALA A 94 -15.48 -8.00 36.99
N HIS A 95 -14.51 -7.29 37.59
CA HIS A 95 -13.23 -7.01 36.92
C HIS A 95 -12.40 -8.29 36.74
N VAL A 96 -12.34 -9.15 37.76
CA VAL A 96 -11.64 -10.44 37.68
C VAL A 96 -12.20 -11.31 36.54
N VAL A 97 -13.52 -11.41 36.44
CA VAL A 97 -14.16 -12.21 35.37
C VAL A 97 -13.93 -11.59 33.99
N ARG A 98 -13.92 -10.25 33.86
CA ARG A 98 -13.55 -9.57 32.61
C ARG A 98 -12.12 -9.89 32.19
N VAL A 99 -11.18 -9.94 33.15
CA VAL A 99 -9.80 -10.37 32.89
C VAL A 99 -9.74 -11.83 32.46
N HIS A 100 -10.46 -12.73 33.13
CA HIS A 100 -10.53 -14.15 32.74
C HIS A 100 -11.05 -14.32 31.32
N PHE A 101 -12.16 -13.64 30.99
CA PHE A 101 -12.73 -13.65 29.66
C PHE A 101 -11.76 -13.09 28.61
N SER A 102 -11.03 -12.02 28.95
CA SER A 102 -10.05 -11.41 28.05
C SER A 102 -8.89 -12.33 27.70
N VAL A 103 -8.42 -13.15 28.65
CA VAL A 103 -7.38 -14.15 28.37
C VAL A 103 -7.94 -15.27 27.51
N ALA A 104 -9.12 -15.79 27.84
CA ALA A 104 -9.77 -16.83 27.03
C ALA A 104 -10.03 -16.34 25.59
N SER A 105 -10.56 -15.13 25.42
CA SER A 105 -10.80 -14.54 24.09
C SER A 105 -9.51 -14.30 23.32
N SER A 106 -8.44 -13.89 24.01
CA SER A 106 -7.12 -13.76 23.39
C SER A 106 -6.64 -15.10 22.85
N TYR A 107 -6.72 -16.17 23.66
CA TYR A 107 -6.35 -17.53 23.24
C TYR A 107 -7.21 -18.05 22.09
N ALA A 108 -8.51 -17.83 22.14
CA ALA A 108 -9.46 -18.32 21.14
C ALA A 108 -9.18 -17.79 19.71
N LEU A 109 -8.50 -16.64 19.59
CA LEU A 109 -8.14 -15.99 18.32
C LEU A 109 -6.73 -16.33 17.82
N GLN A 110 -5.94 -17.16 18.53
CA GLN A 110 -4.54 -17.40 18.17
C GLN A 110 -4.39 -18.37 17.00
N LEU A 111 -5.25 -19.38 16.92
CA LEU A 111 -5.19 -20.43 15.91
C LEU A 111 -6.53 -20.58 15.20
N GLU A 112 -6.45 -20.97 13.94
CA GLU A 112 -7.59 -21.40 13.16
C GLU A 112 -8.17 -22.69 13.75
N GLY A 113 -9.50 -22.74 13.85
CA GLY A 113 -10.28 -23.90 14.26
C GLY A 113 -11.63 -23.89 13.57
N GLU A 114 -12.43 -24.94 13.75
CA GLU A 114 -13.75 -25.10 13.12
C GLU A 114 -14.69 -23.91 13.35
N HIS A 115 -14.56 -23.24 14.50
CA HIS A 115 -15.45 -22.15 14.89
C HIS A 115 -14.75 -20.79 14.93
N HIS A 116 -13.52 -20.68 14.41
CA HIS A 116 -12.72 -19.46 14.54
C HIS A 116 -13.42 -18.23 13.95
N ALA A 117 -14.05 -18.35 12.77
CA ALA A 117 -14.78 -17.26 12.13
C ALA A 117 -15.97 -16.77 12.99
N GLU A 118 -16.74 -17.70 13.57
CA GLU A 118 -17.86 -17.38 14.44
C GLU A 118 -17.41 -16.73 15.75
N VAL A 119 -16.35 -17.26 16.36
CA VAL A 119 -15.71 -16.72 17.57
C VAL A 119 -15.22 -15.29 17.33
N ALA A 120 -14.51 -15.05 16.21
CA ALA A 120 -14.00 -13.73 15.86
C ALA A 120 -15.13 -12.70 15.69
N ARG A 121 -16.22 -13.07 15.00
CA ARG A 121 -17.41 -12.21 14.83
C ARG A 121 -18.07 -11.88 16.16
N TYR A 122 -18.20 -12.84 17.06
CA TYR A 122 -18.75 -12.59 18.40
C TYR A 122 -17.86 -11.67 19.24
N LEU A 123 -16.53 -11.83 19.13
CA LEU A 123 -15.55 -11.04 19.88
C LEU A 123 -15.32 -9.63 19.32
N LYS A 124 -15.73 -9.34 18.07
CA LYS A 124 -15.63 -7.99 17.49
C LYS A 124 -16.22 -6.92 18.41
N ASP A 125 -17.43 -7.14 18.92
CA ASP A 125 -18.12 -6.22 19.84
C ASP A 125 -17.34 -6.01 21.15
N TRP A 126 -16.71 -7.07 21.66
CA TRP A 126 -15.88 -7.03 22.87
C TRP A 126 -14.67 -6.12 22.67
N TYR A 127 -13.95 -6.29 21.58
CA TYR A 127 -12.72 -5.56 21.31
C TYR A 127 -12.93 -4.13 20.81
N GLN A 128 -14.04 -3.84 20.14
CA GLN A 128 -14.35 -2.47 19.69
C GLN A 128 -14.76 -1.54 20.84
N ARG A 129 -15.30 -2.08 21.94
CA ARG A 129 -15.91 -1.29 23.02
C ARG A 129 -15.16 -1.34 24.33
N SER A 130 -14.28 -2.31 24.53
CA SER A 130 -13.56 -2.42 25.80
C SER A 130 -12.59 -1.25 26.00
N SER A 131 -12.77 -0.53 27.10
CA SER A 131 -11.79 0.44 27.64
C SER A 131 -10.71 -0.22 28.48
N ASP A 132 -10.77 -1.55 28.67
CA ASP A 132 -9.83 -2.30 29.50
C ASP A 132 -8.54 -2.58 28.72
N GLN A 133 -7.41 -2.05 29.20
CA GLN A 133 -6.10 -2.23 28.57
C GLN A 133 -5.72 -3.72 28.46
N ALA A 134 -6.16 -4.56 29.40
CA ALA A 134 -5.91 -6.01 29.39
C ALA A 134 -6.66 -6.74 28.26
N ALA A 135 -7.77 -6.16 27.78
CA ALA A 135 -8.66 -6.70 26.76
C ALA A 135 -8.45 -6.04 25.38
N SER A 136 -7.27 -5.49 25.12
CA SER A 136 -7.00 -4.71 23.91
C SER A 136 -6.44 -5.60 22.78
N LEU A 137 -6.88 -5.36 21.53
CA LEU A 137 -6.34 -6.06 20.34
C LEU A 137 -4.81 -5.97 20.21
N PRO A 138 -4.12 -4.87 20.57
CA PRO A 138 -2.66 -4.83 20.59
C PRO A 138 -2.02 -5.93 21.45
N ASN A 139 -2.60 -6.27 22.60
CA ASN A 139 -2.08 -7.35 23.45
C ASN A 139 -2.31 -8.72 22.82
N VAL A 140 -3.48 -8.92 22.19
CA VAL A 140 -3.79 -10.16 21.46
C VAL A 140 -2.83 -10.34 20.28
N ARG A 141 -2.50 -9.25 19.57
CA ARG A 141 -1.52 -9.25 18.49
C ARG A 141 -0.11 -9.55 19.00
N ALA A 142 0.28 -8.98 20.13
CA ALA A 142 1.57 -9.27 20.75
C ALA A 142 1.68 -10.74 21.17
N LEU A 143 0.58 -11.33 21.68
CA LEU A 143 0.50 -12.76 21.95
C LEU A 143 0.66 -13.57 20.65
N ALA A 144 -0.03 -13.21 19.57
CA ALA A 144 0.08 -13.89 18.27
C ALA A 144 1.51 -13.87 17.73
N GLN A 145 2.20 -12.74 17.83
CA GLN A 145 3.61 -12.63 17.44
C GLN A 145 4.52 -13.54 18.28
N ARG A 146 4.26 -13.63 19.60
CA ARG A 146 5.03 -14.51 20.50
C ARG A 146 4.74 -15.98 20.25
N VAL A 147 3.49 -16.35 19.98
CA VAL A 147 3.08 -17.70 19.59
C VAL A 147 3.77 -18.11 18.29
N SER A 148 3.76 -17.24 17.27
CA SER A 148 4.51 -17.45 16.03
C SER A 148 6.02 -17.57 16.25
N GLY A 149 6.61 -16.76 17.13
CA GLY A 149 8.03 -16.87 17.49
C GLY A 149 8.37 -18.15 18.27
N CYS A 150 7.44 -18.65 19.07
CA CYS A 150 7.61 -19.83 19.93
C CYS A 150 7.55 -21.14 19.13
N PHE A 151 6.62 -21.24 18.18
CA PHE A 151 6.35 -22.48 17.42
C PHE A 151 6.84 -22.44 15.96
N GLY A 152 7.13 -21.26 15.41
CA GLY A 152 7.64 -21.08 14.05
C GLY A 152 6.76 -21.73 12.99
N ASP A 153 7.39 -22.45 12.07
CA ASP A 153 6.74 -23.08 10.91
C ASP A 153 5.76 -24.21 11.30
N SER A 154 5.83 -24.71 12.54
CA SER A 154 4.89 -25.75 13.01
C SER A 154 3.45 -25.24 13.13
N LEU A 155 3.22 -23.93 13.01
CA LEU A 155 1.89 -23.33 13.02
C LEU A 155 1.26 -23.13 11.64
N GLU A 156 1.95 -23.44 10.53
CA GLU A 156 1.51 -23.06 9.19
C GLU A 156 0.06 -23.48 8.89
N GLU A 157 -0.32 -24.70 9.25
CA GLU A 157 -1.67 -25.24 9.06
C GLU A 157 -2.72 -24.56 9.98
N TYR A 158 -2.27 -24.10 11.15
CA TYR A 158 -3.10 -23.50 12.19
C TYR A 158 -3.18 -21.97 12.11
N LYS A 159 -2.46 -21.31 11.20
CA LYS A 159 -2.49 -19.84 11.10
C LYS A 159 -3.89 -19.35 10.71
N PRO A 160 -4.49 -18.40 11.45
CA PRO A 160 -5.76 -17.80 11.06
C PRO A 160 -5.68 -17.17 9.68
N GLY A 161 -6.73 -17.41 8.87
CA GLY A 161 -6.81 -16.89 7.51
C GLY A 161 -7.95 -15.89 7.34
N LEU A 162 -7.77 -14.88 6.49
CA LEU A 162 -8.86 -13.99 6.10
C LEU A 162 -9.99 -14.74 5.37
N PHE A 163 -9.65 -15.78 4.61
CA PHE A 163 -10.59 -16.65 3.94
C PHE A 163 -10.18 -18.11 4.10
N LYS A 164 -11.00 -18.90 4.80
CA LYS A 164 -10.81 -20.34 5.04
C LYS A 164 -12.18 -21.03 5.04
N GLN A 165 -12.18 -22.33 4.76
CA GLN A 165 -13.42 -23.14 4.73
C GLN A 165 -14.55 -22.55 3.85
N ALA A 166 -14.17 -21.92 2.74
CA ALA A 166 -15.07 -21.25 1.79
C ALA A 166 -15.86 -20.05 2.33
N GLU A 167 -15.47 -19.48 3.48
CA GLU A 167 -16.02 -18.24 4.04
C GLU A 167 -14.93 -17.21 4.40
N PHE A 168 -15.33 -15.94 4.49
CA PHE A 168 -14.49 -14.89 5.05
C PHE A 168 -14.63 -14.85 6.58
N GLY A 169 -13.51 -14.78 7.30
CA GLY A 169 -13.51 -14.48 8.72
C GLY A 169 -13.91 -13.03 9.01
N ASP A 170 -14.02 -12.66 10.29
CA ASP A 170 -14.26 -11.26 10.68
C ASP A 170 -13.11 -10.37 10.22
N VAL A 171 -13.40 -9.42 9.32
CA VAL A 171 -12.37 -8.66 8.60
C VAL A 171 -11.68 -7.68 9.54
N TYR A 172 -12.40 -7.13 10.52
CA TYR A 172 -11.82 -6.22 11.51
C TYR A 172 -10.81 -6.92 12.40
N ILE A 173 -11.16 -8.09 12.94
CA ILE A 173 -10.25 -8.87 13.80
C ILE A 173 -9.04 -9.34 12.98
N GLN A 174 -9.26 -9.92 11.80
CA GLN A 174 -8.19 -10.46 10.96
C GLN A 174 -7.19 -9.37 10.54
N THR A 175 -7.67 -8.21 10.08
CA THR A 175 -6.78 -7.12 9.67
C THR A 175 -6.07 -6.44 10.84
N SER A 176 -6.60 -6.55 12.06
CA SER A 176 -5.97 -5.99 13.26
C SER A 176 -4.90 -6.91 13.84
N LEU A 177 -5.13 -8.22 13.85
CA LEU A 177 -4.24 -9.23 14.45
C LEU A 177 -3.23 -9.79 13.44
N PHE A 178 -3.70 -10.14 12.25
CA PHE A 178 -2.97 -10.86 11.20
C PHE A 178 -2.91 -10.02 9.91
N ALA A 179 -2.49 -8.76 10.07
CA ALA A 179 -2.49 -7.77 8.99
C ALA A 179 -1.66 -8.21 7.77
N SER A 180 -0.56 -8.94 7.99
CA SER A 180 0.31 -9.43 6.92
C SER A 180 -0.39 -10.50 6.09
N GLU A 181 -0.96 -11.50 6.77
CA GLU A 181 -1.68 -12.63 6.20
C GLU A 181 -2.95 -12.17 5.47
N ALA A 182 -3.69 -11.22 6.07
CA ALA A 182 -4.83 -10.59 5.43
C ALA A 182 -4.42 -9.88 4.13
N ASN A 183 -3.35 -9.08 4.15
CA ASN A 183 -2.83 -8.42 2.96
C ASN A 183 -2.38 -9.41 1.88
N GLN A 184 -1.67 -10.48 2.27
CA GLN A 184 -1.27 -11.56 1.35
C GLN A 184 -2.48 -12.21 0.70
N ARG A 185 -3.55 -12.48 1.47
CA ARG A 185 -4.78 -13.07 0.92
C ARG A 185 -5.49 -12.12 -0.04
N ILE A 186 -5.54 -10.81 0.25
CA ILE A 186 -6.10 -9.83 -0.69
C ILE A 186 -5.28 -9.77 -1.98
N ASN A 187 -3.95 -9.79 -1.89
CA ASN A 187 -3.09 -9.83 -3.07
C ASN A 187 -3.33 -11.10 -3.91
N LEU A 188 -3.45 -12.25 -3.24
CA LEU A 188 -3.74 -13.52 -3.89
C LEU A 188 -5.11 -13.53 -4.56
N ILE A 189 -6.15 -12.95 -3.95
CA ILE A 189 -7.46 -12.78 -4.58
C ILE A 189 -7.33 -12.02 -5.90
N VAL A 190 -6.60 -10.89 -5.91
CA VAL A 190 -6.39 -10.10 -7.12
C VAL A 190 -5.58 -10.86 -8.16
N ALA A 191 -4.48 -11.51 -7.76
CA ALA A 191 -3.65 -12.31 -8.66
C ALA A 191 -4.42 -13.47 -9.31
N GLU A 192 -5.19 -14.23 -8.53
CA GLU A 192 -6.03 -15.30 -9.06
C GLU A 192 -7.10 -14.77 -10.03
N CYS A 193 -7.63 -13.56 -9.78
CA CYS A 193 -8.56 -12.92 -10.72
C CYS A 193 -7.88 -12.55 -12.04
N MET A 194 -6.62 -12.09 -12.02
CA MET A 194 -5.85 -11.78 -13.23
C MET A 194 -5.63 -13.03 -14.09
N GLU A 195 -5.37 -14.17 -13.44
CA GLU A 195 -5.01 -15.43 -14.12
C GLU A 195 -6.23 -16.18 -14.68
N SER A 196 -7.41 -16.03 -14.06
CA SER A 196 -8.57 -16.86 -14.39
C SER A 196 -9.92 -16.17 -14.23
N ASP A 197 -10.71 -16.23 -15.30
CA ASP A 197 -12.12 -15.81 -15.32
C ASP A 197 -12.99 -16.61 -14.33
N ASP A 198 -12.74 -17.92 -14.19
CA ASP A 198 -13.42 -18.80 -13.23
C ASP A 198 -13.13 -18.41 -11.78
N ARG A 199 -11.87 -18.12 -11.45
CA ARG A 199 -11.49 -17.60 -10.13
C ARG A 199 -12.13 -16.24 -9.87
N THR A 200 -12.19 -15.37 -10.87
CA THR A 200 -12.90 -14.09 -10.76
C THR A 200 -14.38 -14.28 -10.41
N ARG A 201 -15.08 -15.21 -11.09
CA ARG A 201 -16.48 -15.53 -10.77
C ARG A 201 -16.65 -16.06 -9.36
N PHE A 202 -15.78 -16.98 -8.93
CA PHE A 202 -15.76 -17.51 -7.57
C PHE A 202 -15.61 -16.40 -6.52
N TRP A 203 -14.65 -15.48 -6.71
CA TRP A 203 -14.41 -14.41 -5.74
C TRP A 203 -15.55 -13.40 -5.69
N ILE A 204 -16.14 -13.04 -6.82
CA ILE A 204 -17.32 -12.16 -6.86
C ILE A 204 -18.50 -12.82 -6.12
N GLU A 205 -18.73 -14.12 -6.30
CA GLU A 205 -19.76 -14.85 -5.55
C GLU A 205 -19.52 -14.80 -4.05
N LYS A 206 -18.29 -15.10 -3.59
CA LYS A 206 -17.93 -15.03 -2.16
C LYS A 206 -18.06 -13.63 -1.56
N LEU A 207 -17.76 -12.60 -2.33
CA LEU A 207 -17.95 -11.23 -1.89
C LEU A 207 -19.43 -10.84 -1.83
N ARG A 208 -20.28 -11.34 -2.75
CA ARG A 208 -21.74 -11.15 -2.69
C ARG A 208 -22.38 -11.87 -1.50
N GLU A 209 -21.95 -13.10 -1.22
CA GLU A 209 -22.36 -13.83 -0.01
C GLU A 209 -22.02 -13.01 1.24
N THR A 210 -20.80 -12.47 1.31
CA THR A 210 -20.37 -11.62 2.43
C THR A 210 -21.16 -10.33 2.51
N GLN A 211 -21.46 -9.68 1.38
CA GLN A 211 -22.30 -8.48 1.34
C GLN A 211 -23.70 -8.73 1.91
N ALA A 212 -24.28 -9.90 1.63
CA ALA A 212 -25.62 -10.26 2.11
C ALA A 212 -25.63 -10.66 3.59
N LEU A 213 -24.61 -11.40 4.06
CA LEU A 213 -24.56 -11.92 5.43
C LEU A 213 -23.91 -10.94 6.42
N HIS A 214 -22.86 -10.24 6.00
CA HIS A 214 -21.98 -9.41 6.83
C HIS A 214 -21.57 -8.12 6.09
N PRO A 215 -22.48 -7.15 5.90
CA PRO A 215 -22.24 -5.97 5.08
C PRO A 215 -21.05 -5.10 5.54
N GLU A 216 -20.81 -4.99 6.85
CA GLU A 216 -19.67 -4.23 7.38
C GLU A 216 -18.31 -4.84 7.01
N ASP A 217 -18.24 -6.17 6.96
CA ASP A 217 -17.04 -6.90 6.55
C ASP A 217 -16.81 -6.75 5.05
N PHE A 218 -17.89 -6.82 4.27
CA PHE A 218 -17.84 -6.53 2.84
C PHE A 218 -17.33 -5.11 2.55
N ASP A 219 -17.81 -4.08 3.26
CA ASP A 219 -17.33 -2.71 3.05
C ASP A 219 -15.82 -2.57 3.31
N ARG A 220 -15.31 -3.24 4.36
CA ARG A 220 -13.87 -3.29 4.65
C ARG A 220 -13.09 -4.04 3.58
N LEU A 221 -13.57 -5.22 3.15
CA LEU A 221 -12.97 -5.98 2.06
C LEU A 221 -12.95 -5.18 0.77
N LYS A 222 -14.04 -4.48 0.46
CA LYS A 222 -14.17 -3.60 -0.71
C LYS A 222 -13.09 -2.52 -0.68
N THR A 223 -12.85 -1.86 0.45
CA THR A 223 -11.76 -0.87 0.59
C THR A 223 -10.37 -1.50 0.38
N LEU A 224 -10.10 -2.67 0.98
CA LEU A 224 -8.80 -3.35 0.85
C LEU A 224 -8.55 -3.79 -0.60
N ILE A 225 -9.54 -4.42 -1.23
CA ILE A 225 -9.47 -4.87 -2.61
C ILE A 225 -9.36 -3.67 -3.56
N THR A 226 -10.12 -2.59 -3.32
CA THR A 226 -10.03 -1.33 -4.10
C THR A 226 -8.60 -0.81 -4.12
N THR A 227 -7.94 -0.75 -2.96
CA THR A 227 -6.55 -0.29 -2.86
C THR A 227 -5.60 -1.15 -3.70
N ARG A 228 -5.82 -2.47 -3.78
CA ARG A 228 -5.00 -3.35 -4.62
C ARG A 228 -5.34 -3.23 -6.11
N LEU A 229 -6.62 -3.19 -6.47
CA LEU A 229 -7.08 -3.06 -7.86
C LEU A 229 -6.61 -1.75 -8.51
N LEU A 230 -6.56 -0.65 -7.74
CA LEU A 230 -6.07 0.66 -8.22
C LEU A 230 -4.56 0.71 -8.44
N ASN A 231 -3.81 -0.29 -7.97
CA ASN A 231 -2.35 -0.36 -8.13
C ASN A 231 -1.89 -1.51 -9.04
N ALA A 232 -2.77 -2.47 -9.36
CA ALA A 232 -2.47 -3.61 -10.22
C ALA A 232 -2.56 -3.25 -11.72
N ASP A 233 -2.04 -4.12 -12.59
CA ASP A 233 -2.40 -4.13 -14.02
C ASP A 233 -3.91 -4.43 -14.16
N ILE A 234 -4.54 -3.88 -15.19
CA ILE A 234 -5.98 -4.01 -15.45
C ILE A 234 -6.30 -5.30 -16.22
N ASN A 235 -5.33 -5.86 -16.94
CA ASN A 235 -5.56 -7.07 -17.73
C ASN A 235 -6.10 -8.22 -16.86
N GLY A 236 -7.18 -8.85 -17.32
CA GLY A 236 -7.86 -9.94 -16.59
C GLY A 236 -8.75 -9.47 -15.44
N LEU A 237 -8.70 -8.20 -15.01
CA LEU A 237 -9.44 -7.71 -13.83
C LEU A 237 -10.78 -7.03 -14.13
N ALA A 238 -11.20 -6.95 -15.39
CA ALA A 238 -12.39 -6.18 -15.81
C ALA A 238 -13.64 -6.46 -14.96
N ARG A 239 -13.97 -7.74 -14.72
CA ARG A 239 -15.18 -8.13 -13.95
C ARG A 239 -15.09 -7.81 -12.46
N ILE A 240 -13.95 -8.07 -11.82
CA ILE A 240 -13.79 -7.76 -10.39
C ILE A 240 -13.73 -6.24 -10.17
N ARG A 241 -13.14 -5.50 -11.11
CA ARG A 241 -13.13 -4.03 -11.13
C ARG A 241 -14.53 -3.46 -11.30
N GLU A 242 -15.32 -3.97 -12.24
CA GLU A 242 -16.72 -3.55 -12.39
C GLU A 242 -17.53 -3.80 -11.11
N PHE A 243 -17.33 -4.95 -10.46
CA PHE A 243 -18.02 -5.28 -9.22
C PHE A 243 -17.60 -4.40 -8.02
N ILE A 244 -16.30 -4.14 -7.85
CA ILE A 244 -15.77 -3.42 -6.67
C ILE A 244 -15.74 -1.90 -6.89
N LEU A 245 -15.23 -1.45 -8.04
CA LEU A 245 -15.00 -0.05 -8.38
C LEU A 245 -16.18 0.57 -9.15
N GLY A 246 -17.09 -0.25 -9.68
CA GLY A 246 -18.18 0.22 -10.55
C GLY A 246 -17.75 0.53 -11.99
N SER A 247 -16.50 0.25 -12.34
CA SER A 247 -15.96 0.44 -13.69
C SER A 247 -14.95 -0.65 -14.04
N ALA A 248 -15.08 -1.23 -15.23
CA ALA A 248 -14.13 -2.24 -15.71
C ALA A 248 -12.78 -1.61 -16.10
N SER A 249 -12.81 -0.47 -16.78
CA SER A 249 -11.64 0.27 -17.26
C SER A 249 -11.11 1.26 -16.22
N ALA A 250 -9.91 1.80 -16.44
CA ALA A 250 -9.38 2.88 -15.61
C ALA A 250 -10.21 4.16 -15.77
N THR A 251 -10.57 4.80 -14.66
CA THR A 251 -11.22 6.12 -14.70
C THR A 251 -10.18 7.22 -14.91
N GLY A 252 -10.60 8.41 -15.33
CA GLY A 252 -9.70 9.57 -15.43
C GLY A 252 -9.03 9.90 -14.09
N HIS A 253 -9.79 9.82 -12.99
CA HIS A 253 -9.25 10.04 -11.63
C HIS A 253 -8.20 8.98 -11.24
N GLU A 254 -8.42 7.70 -11.58
CA GLU A 254 -7.41 6.66 -11.39
C GLU A 254 -6.14 6.97 -12.22
N CYS A 255 -6.30 7.41 -13.47
CA CYS A 255 -5.18 7.77 -14.33
C CYS A 255 -4.39 8.97 -13.79
N SER A 256 -5.05 10.00 -13.25
CA SER A 256 -4.40 11.13 -12.56
C SER A 256 -3.53 10.67 -11.39
N ASN A 257 -4.09 9.85 -10.50
CA ASN A 257 -3.35 9.34 -9.33
C ASN A 257 -2.15 8.47 -9.77
N ARG A 258 -2.31 7.69 -10.84
CA ARG A 258 -1.24 6.87 -11.41
C ARG A 258 -0.16 7.72 -12.10
N MET A 259 -0.54 8.80 -12.78
CA MET A 259 0.40 9.76 -13.36
C MET A 259 1.24 10.43 -12.28
N GLU A 260 0.59 10.90 -11.20
CA GLU A 260 1.29 11.47 -10.05
C GLU A 260 2.26 10.46 -9.44
N GLY A 261 1.79 9.24 -9.19
CA GLY A 261 2.60 8.14 -8.67
C GLY A 261 3.78 7.76 -9.57
N LEU A 262 3.57 7.73 -10.89
CA LEU A 262 4.60 7.47 -11.89
C LEU A 262 5.71 8.53 -11.84
N VAL A 263 5.34 9.81 -11.89
CA VAL A 263 6.29 10.93 -11.89
C VAL A 263 7.03 11.02 -10.56
N LYS A 264 6.32 10.95 -9.43
CA LYS A 264 6.94 10.92 -8.09
C LYS A 264 7.83 9.68 -7.92
N GLY A 265 7.45 8.54 -8.50
CA GLY A 265 8.30 7.35 -8.52
C GLY A 265 9.63 7.58 -9.24
N ILE A 266 9.57 8.10 -10.47
CA ILE A 266 10.78 8.29 -11.28
C ILE A 266 11.70 9.35 -10.68
N LEU A 267 11.13 10.44 -10.15
CA LEU A 267 11.88 11.62 -9.69
C LEU A 267 12.21 11.61 -8.19
N ASP A 268 11.44 10.91 -7.35
CA ASP A 268 11.56 10.96 -5.88
C ASP A 268 11.65 9.55 -5.23
N ARG A 269 10.87 8.55 -5.68
CA ARG A 269 10.73 7.24 -4.99
C ARG A 269 11.09 6.05 -5.88
N GLU A 270 12.23 5.43 -5.66
CA GLU A 270 12.87 4.47 -6.58
C GLU A 270 11.93 3.39 -7.16
N HIS A 271 11.35 3.67 -8.34
CA HIS A 271 10.51 2.73 -9.06
C HIS A 271 11.36 1.76 -9.89
N THR A 272 10.96 0.49 -9.88
CA THR A 272 11.49 -0.50 -10.83
C THR A 272 10.95 -0.24 -12.23
N ASP A 273 11.62 -0.78 -13.25
CA ASP A 273 11.15 -0.70 -14.64
C ASP A 273 9.76 -1.31 -14.81
N GLU A 274 9.49 -2.44 -14.15
CA GLU A 274 8.19 -3.11 -14.15
C GLU A 274 7.08 -2.22 -13.56
N MET A 275 7.36 -1.50 -12.47
CA MET A 275 6.40 -0.56 -11.89
C MET A 275 6.08 0.59 -12.87
N VAL A 276 7.08 1.13 -13.55
CA VAL A 276 6.90 2.18 -14.56
C VAL A 276 6.02 1.67 -15.70
N ASP A 277 6.34 0.50 -16.25
CA ASP A 277 5.63 -0.06 -17.40
C ASP A 277 4.16 -0.38 -17.05
N ASN A 278 3.90 -0.93 -15.86
CA ASN A 278 2.53 -1.19 -15.37
C ASN A 278 1.69 0.09 -15.26
N GLN A 279 2.27 1.19 -14.76
CA GLN A 279 1.54 2.47 -14.68
C GLN A 279 1.26 3.05 -16.07
N LEU A 280 2.26 3.03 -16.95
CA LEU A 280 2.14 3.53 -18.32
C LEU A 280 1.06 2.77 -19.10
N GLN A 281 1.01 1.45 -18.99
CA GLN A 281 0.01 0.64 -19.67
C GLN A 281 -1.42 1.02 -19.26
N VAL A 282 -1.64 1.25 -17.96
CA VAL A 282 -2.96 1.67 -17.47
C VAL A 282 -3.33 3.06 -17.95
N ILE A 283 -2.41 4.03 -17.82
CA ILE A 283 -2.64 5.41 -18.25
C ILE A 283 -2.94 5.46 -19.75
N THR A 284 -2.16 4.75 -20.56
CA THR A 284 -2.30 4.73 -22.03
C THR A 284 -3.55 4.02 -22.52
N SER A 285 -4.18 3.18 -21.69
CA SER A 285 -5.47 2.57 -22.02
C SER A 285 -6.65 3.57 -22.00
N ASN A 286 -6.49 4.74 -21.38
CA ASN A 286 -7.54 5.76 -21.29
C ASN A 286 -7.26 6.95 -22.23
N ALA A 287 -7.75 6.83 -23.48
CA ALA A 287 -7.54 7.84 -24.51
C ALA A 287 -8.11 9.22 -24.14
N GLN A 288 -9.27 9.26 -23.47
CA GLN A 288 -9.90 10.52 -23.07
C GLN A 288 -9.04 11.25 -22.02
N TYR A 289 -8.48 10.52 -21.05
CA TYR A 289 -7.55 11.10 -20.09
C TYR A 289 -6.30 11.68 -20.77
N ILE A 290 -5.73 10.97 -21.74
CA ILE A 290 -4.56 11.43 -22.50
C ILE A 290 -4.84 12.74 -23.22
N GLU A 291 -5.99 12.86 -23.86
CA GLU A 291 -6.38 14.04 -24.64
C GLU A 291 -6.68 15.24 -23.73
N ASP A 292 -7.46 15.03 -22.67
CA ASP A 292 -8.08 16.13 -21.92
C ASP A 292 -7.26 16.59 -20.69
N VAL A 293 -6.56 15.68 -19.99
CA VAL A 293 -6.08 15.93 -18.61
C VAL A 293 -4.60 15.63 -18.40
N MET A 294 -4.05 14.61 -19.07
CA MET A 294 -2.70 14.07 -18.82
C MET A 294 -1.60 15.14 -18.74
N MET A 295 -1.61 16.12 -19.65
CA MET A 295 -0.60 17.17 -19.68
C MET A 295 -0.65 18.09 -18.46
N GLU A 296 -1.83 18.37 -17.93
CA GLU A 296 -2.00 19.19 -16.73
C GLU A 296 -1.44 18.44 -15.50
N ASP A 297 -1.77 17.16 -15.35
CA ASP A 297 -1.30 16.33 -14.22
C ASP A 297 0.23 16.11 -14.26
N LEU A 298 0.78 15.84 -15.45
CA LEU A 298 2.22 15.67 -15.65
C LEU A 298 2.98 16.94 -15.24
N LEU A 299 2.56 18.10 -15.75
CA LEU A 299 3.19 19.38 -15.42
C LEU A 299 2.94 19.78 -13.97
N GLY A 300 1.74 19.54 -13.45
CA GLY A 300 1.37 19.80 -12.06
C GLY A 300 2.29 19.07 -11.11
N THR A 301 2.44 17.76 -11.29
CA THR A 301 3.29 16.91 -10.45
C THR A 301 4.75 17.30 -10.52
N ILE A 302 5.29 17.59 -11.72
CA ILE A 302 6.68 18.03 -11.85
C ILE A 302 6.91 19.38 -11.17
N ASN A 303 5.98 20.34 -11.32
CA ASN A 303 6.09 21.65 -10.68
C ASN A 303 6.00 21.54 -9.15
N GLU A 304 5.13 20.68 -8.61
CA GLU A 304 5.08 20.39 -7.16
C GLU A 304 6.43 19.89 -6.64
N LEU A 305 7.06 18.94 -7.34
CA LEU A 305 8.39 18.44 -6.98
C LEU A 305 9.46 19.54 -7.08
N GLN A 306 9.41 20.39 -8.11
CA GLN A 306 10.33 21.52 -8.24
C GLN A 306 10.22 22.50 -7.07
N ILE A 307 8.99 22.82 -6.64
CA ILE A 307 8.74 23.70 -5.48
C ILE A 307 9.29 23.01 -4.22
N HIS A 308 8.98 21.73 -4.01
CA HIS A 308 9.47 20.96 -2.87
C HIS A 308 11.01 20.98 -2.76
N TYR A 309 11.73 20.76 -3.86
CA TYR A 309 13.21 20.79 -3.84
C TYR A 309 13.81 22.21 -3.80
N ARG A 310 13.06 23.26 -4.16
CA ARG A 310 13.52 24.66 -4.07
C ARG A 310 13.32 25.27 -2.68
N ASP A 311 12.23 24.92 -2.02
CA ASP A 311 11.77 25.58 -0.78
C ASP A 311 12.25 24.87 0.50
N ASN A 312 12.95 23.73 0.39
CA ASN A 312 13.40 22.98 1.57
C ASN A 312 14.76 23.51 2.08
N ASP A 313 14.72 24.31 3.16
CA ASP A 313 15.89 24.77 3.94
C ASP A 313 16.80 23.63 4.48
N ARG A 314 16.41 22.35 4.27
CA ARG A 314 17.09 21.14 4.75
C ARG A 314 18.14 20.56 3.79
N GLY A 315 18.27 21.07 2.58
CA GLY A 315 19.28 20.57 1.64
C GLY A 315 18.96 19.19 1.04
N ASP A 316 17.67 18.91 0.78
CA ASP A 316 17.27 17.78 -0.06
C ASP A 316 17.70 18.07 -1.51
N GLU A 317 18.98 17.85 -1.81
CA GLU A 317 19.47 17.88 -3.18
C GLU A 317 18.76 16.75 -3.96
N PHE A 318 18.17 17.10 -5.11
CA PHE A 318 17.62 16.12 -6.02
C PHE A 318 18.70 15.06 -6.31
N ASN A 319 18.43 13.82 -5.91
CA ASN A 319 19.38 12.73 -6.09
C ASN A 319 19.11 12.07 -7.44
N LEU A 320 19.83 12.50 -8.47
CA LEU A 320 19.78 11.86 -9.79
C LEU A 320 20.20 10.40 -9.67
N ARG A 321 19.32 9.49 -10.12
CA ARG A 321 19.61 8.06 -10.19
C ARG A 321 19.86 7.65 -11.64
N ASP A 322 20.67 6.61 -11.83
CA ASP A 322 21.04 6.09 -13.16
C ASP A 322 19.82 5.79 -14.04
N LYS A 323 18.71 5.36 -13.43
CA LYS A 323 17.47 5.00 -14.13
C LYS A 323 16.53 6.17 -14.41
N THR A 324 16.71 7.33 -13.76
CA THR A 324 15.77 8.44 -13.86
C THR A 324 15.60 8.93 -15.30
N ILE A 325 16.70 9.20 -16.00
CA ILE A 325 16.66 9.69 -17.40
C ILE A 325 16.07 8.62 -18.34
N PRO A 326 16.53 7.35 -18.32
CA PRO A 326 15.90 6.28 -19.11
C PRO A 326 14.40 6.10 -18.86
N GLN A 327 13.95 6.15 -17.60
CA GLN A 327 12.54 5.98 -17.25
C GLN A 327 11.70 7.18 -17.71
N LEU A 328 12.19 8.41 -17.56
CA LEU A 328 11.50 9.60 -18.10
C LEU A 328 11.39 9.54 -19.62
N THR A 329 12.47 9.21 -20.33
CA THR A 329 12.47 9.06 -21.79
C THR A 329 11.44 8.00 -22.22
N ARG A 330 11.45 6.82 -21.58
CA ARG A 330 10.47 5.77 -21.86
C ARG A 330 9.04 6.24 -21.61
N SER A 331 8.81 6.97 -20.53
CA SER A 331 7.49 7.48 -20.15
C SER A 331 6.97 8.49 -21.17
N PHE A 332 7.79 9.46 -21.59
CA PHE A 332 7.40 10.43 -22.62
C PHE A 332 7.07 9.77 -23.96
N GLN A 333 7.86 8.76 -24.36
CA GLN A 333 7.61 8.00 -25.58
C GLN A 333 6.35 7.14 -25.48
N ALA A 334 6.13 6.44 -24.37
CA ALA A 334 4.97 5.57 -24.16
C ALA A 334 3.66 6.36 -24.06
N LEU A 335 3.68 7.53 -23.43
CA LEU A 335 2.55 8.47 -23.38
C LEU A 335 2.25 9.11 -24.74
N GLY A 336 3.12 8.94 -25.74
CA GLY A 336 2.93 9.49 -27.08
C GLY A 336 2.97 11.01 -27.13
N LEU A 337 3.81 11.65 -26.29
CA LEU A 337 3.92 13.11 -26.26
C LEU A 337 4.37 13.64 -27.62
N SER A 338 3.55 14.50 -28.23
CA SER A 338 3.90 15.22 -29.46
C SER A 338 5.05 16.20 -29.22
N ASP A 339 5.74 16.60 -30.29
CA ASP A 339 6.82 17.60 -30.21
C ASP A 339 6.35 18.92 -29.56
N LEU A 340 5.08 19.31 -29.80
CA LEU A 340 4.47 20.47 -29.16
C LEU A 340 4.31 20.27 -27.64
N GLN A 341 3.84 19.10 -27.21
CA GLN A 341 3.72 18.79 -25.78
C GLN A 341 5.10 18.72 -25.11
N LEU A 342 6.11 18.15 -25.77
CA LEU A 342 7.49 18.15 -25.31
C LEU A 342 8.05 19.57 -25.18
N ALA A 343 7.75 20.47 -26.13
CA ALA A 343 8.12 21.88 -26.04
C ALA A 343 7.47 22.56 -24.83
N VAL A 344 6.20 22.27 -24.53
CA VAL A 344 5.51 22.78 -23.34
C VAL A 344 6.16 22.29 -22.04
N VAL A 345 6.51 21.01 -21.96
CA VAL A 345 7.26 20.46 -20.82
C VAL A 345 8.59 21.19 -20.68
N GLY A 346 9.35 21.36 -21.75
CA GLY A 346 10.62 22.07 -21.72
C GLY A 346 10.47 23.55 -21.31
N MET A 347 9.49 24.28 -21.83
CA MET A 347 9.23 25.67 -21.43
C MET A 347 8.88 25.78 -19.95
N ARG A 348 7.97 24.94 -19.44
CA ARG A 348 7.47 25.03 -18.07
C ARG A 348 8.45 24.50 -17.04
N VAL A 349 9.09 23.37 -17.31
CA VAL A 349 9.91 22.65 -16.34
C VAL A 349 11.38 23.04 -16.45
N VAL A 350 11.92 23.06 -17.67
CA VAL A 350 13.36 23.27 -17.90
C VAL A 350 13.68 24.76 -17.92
N ALA A 351 12.98 25.54 -18.74
CA ALA A 351 13.19 26.98 -18.88
C ALA A 351 12.48 27.82 -17.80
N ASN A 352 11.58 27.20 -17.01
CA ASN A 352 10.81 27.85 -15.94
C ASN A 352 10.00 29.07 -16.44
N PHE A 353 9.46 28.99 -17.65
CA PHE A 353 8.61 30.03 -18.21
C PHE A 353 7.29 30.11 -17.45
N SER A 354 6.83 31.34 -17.23
CA SER A 354 5.48 31.58 -16.71
C SER A 354 4.40 31.07 -17.68
N ARG A 355 3.17 30.90 -17.19
CA ARG A 355 2.02 30.53 -18.04
C ARG A 355 1.82 31.53 -19.19
N GLY A 356 2.03 32.83 -18.93
CA GLY A 356 1.96 33.88 -19.95
C GLY A 356 3.03 33.71 -21.03
N GLN A 357 4.30 33.61 -20.63
CA GLN A 357 5.42 33.38 -21.56
C GLN A 357 5.26 32.09 -22.37
N THR A 358 4.78 31.02 -21.74
CA THR A 358 4.50 29.76 -22.43
C THR A 358 3.45 29.96 -23.52
N ARG A 359 2.35 30.66 -23.20
CA ARG A 359 1.27 30.95 -24.15
C ARG A 359 1.75 31.83 -25.31
N ASP A 360 2.59 32.83 -25.02
CA ASP A 360 3.14 33.71 -26.05
C ASP A 360 4.04 32.92 -27.02
N THR A 361 4.92 32.08 -26.47
CA THR A 361 5.88 31.27 -27.23
C THR A 361 5.22 30.10 -27.98
N GLN A 362 4.10 29.55 -27.48
CA GLN A 362 3.35 28.48 -28.14
C GLN A 362 2.81 28.86 -29.54
N ASN A 363 2.67 30.16 -29.83
CA ASN A 363 2.24 30.63 -31.16
C ASN A 363 3.38 30.65 -32.19
N GLU A 364 4.63 30.42 -31.75
CA GLU A 364 5.81 30.38 -32.61
C GLU A 364 6.06 28.96 -33.18
N THR A 365 6.99 28.83 -34.13
CA THR A 365 7.38 27.52 -34.66
C THR A 365 8.07 26.65 -33.61
N LEU A 366 8.02 25.32 -33.76
CA LEU A 366 8.65 24.39 -32.81
C LEU A 366 10.16 24.66 -32.65
N GLU A 367 10.86 24.98 -33.74
CA GLU A 367 12.29 25.33 -33.71
C GLU A 367 12.52 26.56 -32.82
N THR A 368 11.65 27.56 -32.93
CA THR A 368 11.73 28.79 -32.12
C THR A 368 11.43 28.52 -30.66
N GLN A 369 10.45 27.66 -30.37
CA GLN A 369 10.13 27.22 -29.01
C GLN A 369 11.32 26.51 -28.36
N PHE A 370 11.91 25.51 -29.04
CA PHE A 370 13.07 24.77 -28.52
C PHE A 370 14.32 25.64 -28.40
N LYS A 371 14.53 26.58 -29.34
CA LYS A 371 15.59 27.58 -29.24
C LYS A 371 15.43 28.43 -27.98
N ALA A 372 14.23 28.95 -27.71
CA ALA A 372 13.95 29.76 -26.53
C ALA A 372 14.19 28.99 -25.21
N ILE A 373 13.88 27.69 -25.18
CA ILE A 373 14.19 26.81 -24.04
C ILE A 373 15.71 26.75 -23.83
N SER A 374 16.47 26.47 -24.90
CA SER A 374 17.94 26.42 -24.84
C SER A 374 18.57 27.76 -24.41
N GLU A 375 18.07 28.88 -24.94
CA GLU A 375 18.52 30.23 -24.57
C GLU A 375 18.28 30.56 -23.10
N ALA A 376 17.21 30.06 -22.49
CA ALA A 376 16.95 30.25 -21.06
C ALA A 376 17.90 29.41 -20.19
N VAL A 377 18.20 28.19 -20.64
CA VAL A 377 19.02 27.21 -19.92
C VAL A 377 20.50 27.54 -19.96
N PHE A 378 21.01 27.91 -21.13
CA PHE A 378 22.44 28.08 -21.38
C PHE A 378 22.88 29.55 -21.45
N ARG A 379 22.04 30.49 -20.97
CA ARG A 379 22.42 31.91 -20.89
C ARG A 379 23.67 32.10 -20.03
N GLU A 380 24.50 33.08 -20.36
CA GLU A 380 25.63 33.46 -19.51
C GLU A 380 25.14 33.77 -18.07
N GLY A 381 25.64 33.02 -17.09
CA GLY A 381 25.27 33.15 -15.68
C GLY A 381 24.14 32.23 -15.21
N SER A 382 23.39 31.57 -16.10
CA SER A 382 22.53 30.44 -15.72
C SER A 382 23.26 29.12 -15.99
N TYR A 383 23.31 28.26 -14.97
CA TYR A 383 23.81 26.91 -15.12
C TYR A 383 22.82 25.97 -14.45
N ILE A 384 22.15 25.15 -15.25
CA ILE A 384 21.47 23.98 -14.72
C ILE A 384 22.56 23.05 -14.20
N ARG A 385 22.59 22.85 -12.88
CA ARG A 385 23.54 21.93 -12.24
C ARG A 385 23.32 20.51 -12.79
N ASP A 386 24.41 19.87 -13.24
CA ASP A 386 24.43 18.45 -13.55
C ASP A 386 23.86 17.67 -12.35
N GLY A 387 22.90 16.80 -12.61
CA GLY A 387 22.20 16.06 -11.55
C GLY A 387 21.06 16.83 -10.89
N SER A 388 20.51 17.89 -11.48
CA SER A 388 19.25 18.50 -11.03
C SER A 388 18.02 17.88 -11.72
N LEU A 389 16.82 18.11 -11.16
CA LEU A 389 15.55 17.70 -11.80
C LEU A 389 15.41 18.31 -13.20
N GLN A 390 15.73 19.60 -13.33
CA GLN A 390 15.65 20.32 -14.60
C GLN A 390 16.60 19.73 -15.65
N TYR A 391 17.81 19.35 -15.24
CA TYR A 391 18.77 18.64 -16.09
C TYR A 391 18.22 17.31 -16.58
N SER A 392 17.64 16.53 -15.65
CA SER A 392 17.11 15.19 -15.94
C SER A 392 15.97 15.23 -16.93
N VAL A 393 15.03 16.18 -16.74
CA VAL A 393 13.92 16.40 -17.67
C VAL A 393 14.43 16.90 -19.02
N MET A 394 15.40 17.83 -19.05
CA MET A 394 16.01 18.30 -20.30
C MET A 394 16.65 17.15 -21.09
N LEU A 395 17.43 16.29 -20.44
CA LEU A 395 18.04 15.14 -21.10
C LEU A 395 16.99 14.15 -21.62
N ALA A 396 15.93 13.91 -20.84
CA ALA A 396 14.84 13.05 -21.27
C ALA A 396 14.11 13.61 -22.50
N LEU A 397 13.84 14.93 -22.53
CA LEU A 397 13.26 15.64 -23.67
C LEU A 397 14.16 15.52 -24.91
N VAL A 398 15.45 15.82 -24.78
CA VAL A 398 16.42 15.75 -25.90
C VAL A 398 16.48 14.35 -26.50
N LYS A 399 16.38 13.29 -25.68
CA LYS A 399 16.33 11.90 -26.15
C LYS A 399 15.03 11.52 -26.86
N CYS A 400 13.95 12.29 -26.69
CA CYS A 400 12.67 12.05 -27.36
C CYS A 400 12.52 12.83 -28.68
N LEU A 401 13.31 13.88 -28.89
CA LEU A 401 13.14 14.79 -30.01
C LEU A 401 13.88 14.32 -31.27
N PRO A 402 13.31 14.58 -32.47
CA PRO A 402 14.01 14.34 -33.72
C PRO A 402 15.14 15.36 -33.93
N THR A 403 16.21 14.95 -34.63
CA THR A 403 17.41 15.77 -34.86
C THR A 403 17.15 17.18 -35.41
N PRO A 404 16.19 17.42 -36.33
CA PRO A 404 15.89 18.77 -36.83
C PRO A 404 15.46 19.75 -35.74
N LEU A 405 14.81 19.29 -34.67
CA LEU A 405 14.39 20.14 -33.54
C LEU A 405 15.52 20.34 -32.51
N LEU A 406 16.52 19.45 -32.51
CA LEU A 406 17.71 19.57 -31.67
C LEU A 406 18.74 20.55 -32.22
N ALA A 407 18.83 20.71 -33.54
CA ALA A 407 19.80 21.62 -34.15
C ALA A 407 19.65 23.09 -33.67
N PRO A 408 18.44 23.69 -33.65
CA PRO A 408 18.22 25.03 -33.10
C PRO A 408 18.61 25.15 -31.62
N MET A 409 18.45 24.09 -30.82
CA MET A 409 18.86 24.08 -29.42
C MET A 409 20.38 24.10 -29.28
N ALA A 410 21.09 23.39 -30.16
CA ALA A 410 22.55 23.28 -30.13
C ALA A 410 23.26 24.55 -30.63
N GLU A 411 22.60 25.39 -31.42
CA GLU A 411 23.23 26.58 -32.02
C GLU A 411 23.52 27.73 -31.05
N ILE A 412 23.00 27.68 -29.82
CA ILE A 412 23.11 28.78 -28.85
C ILE A 412 24.57 29.03 -28.44
N ASN A 413 25.25 28.00 -27.94
CA ASN A 413 26.66 28.09 -27.53
C ASN A 413 27.28 26.69 -27.37
N ASP A 414 28.57 26.66 -27.11
CA ASP A 414 29.37 25.43 -26.91
C ASP A 414 28.83 24.54 -25.78
N LYS A 415 28.26 25.12 -24.72
CA LYS A 415 27.66 24.37 -23.61
C LYS A 415 26.40 23.63 -24.06
N ALA A 416 25.54 24.28 -24.86
CA ALA A 416 24.35 23.66 -25.41
C ALA A 416 24.72 22.49 -26.35
N ARG A 417 25.72 22.70 -27.23
CA ARG A 417 26.29 21.65 -28.09
C ARG A 417 26.79 20.45 -27.29
N ALA A 418 27.59 20.71 -26.27
CA ALA A 418 28.14 19.69 -25.38
C ALA A 418 27.05 18.89 -24.65
N ALA A 419 26.03 19.57 -24.11
CA ALA A 419 24.93 18.91 -23.40
C ALA A 419 24.08 18.03 -24.33
N ILE A 420 23.75 18.52 -25.53
CA ILE A 420 22.97 17.74 -26.51
C ILE A 420 23.80 16.57 -27.04
N TYR A 421 25.11 16.76 -27.27
CA TYR A 421 26.01 15.67 -27.60
C TYR A 421 26.02 14.60 -26.50
N LYS A 422 26.24 14.97 -25.24
CA LYS A 422 26.25 14.05 -24.09
C LYS A 422 24.93 13.29 -23.95
N ALA A 423 23.80 13.92 -24.31
CA ALA A 423 22.47 13.30 -24.27
C ALA A 423 22.23 12.28 -25.40
N THR A 424 22.67 12.61 -26.61
CA THR A 424 22.31 11.90 -27.85
C THR A 424 23.39 10.99 -28.39
N GLY A 425 24.66 11.24 -28.06
CA GLY A 425 25.82 10.61 -28.70
C GLY A 425 26.02 11.02 -30.16
N ASN A 426 25.26 11.99 -30.68
CA ASN A 426 25.36 12.39 -32.08
C ASN A 426 26.53 13.37 -32.29
N GLY A 427 27.62 12.87 -32.91
CA GLY A 427 28.83 13.64 -33.19
C GLY A 427 28.63 14.87 -34.09
N GLU A 428 27.49 15.04 -34.75
CA GLU A 428 27.19 16.28 -35.47
C GLU A 428 27.16 17.51 -34.54
N PHE A 429 26.76 17.33 -33.28
CA PHE A 429 26.72 18.41 -32.31
C PHE A 429 28.10 18.80 -31.78
N LEU A 430 29.12 17.93 -31.92
CA LEU A 430 30.51 18.29 -31.63
C LEU A 430 31.07 19.28 -32.68
N LYS A 431 30.56 19.24 -33.91
CA LYS A 431 31.01 20.13 -34.99
C LYS A 431 30.68 21.56 -34.61
N GLY A 432 31.70 22.39 -34.43
CA GLY A 432 31.56 23.82 -34.16
C GLY A 432 31.68 24.25 -32.70
N ILE A 433 31.97 23.33 -31.76
CA ILE A 433 32.46 23.71 -30.43
C ILE A 433 33.82 24.41 -30.61
N LYS A 434 34.00 25.58 -30.01
CA LYS A 434 35.24 26.37 -30.08
C LYS A 434 36.07 26.26 -28.81
N ASP A 435 35.44 26.01 -27.67
CA ASP A 435 36.11 25.80 -26.39
C ASP A 435 36.82 24.43 -26.34
N GLY A 436 38.14 24.48 -26.46
CA GLY A 436 39.00 23.30 -26.40
C GLY A 436 38.89 22.53 -25.09
N GLN A 437 38.66 23.20 -23.95
CA GLN A 437 38.52 22.51 -22.66
C GLN A 437 37.25 21.66 -22.62
N THR A 438 36.13 22.20 -23.13
CA THR A 438 34.88 21.46 -23.25
C THR A 438 35.04 20.25 -24.18
N ILE A 439 35.72 20.40 -25.33
CA ILE A 439 35.99 19.29 -26.25
C ILE A 439 36.84 18.21 -25.59
N ASP A 440 37.97 18.60 -24.98
CA ASP A 440 38.90 17.68 -24.33
C ASP A 440 38.21 16.92 -23.19
N SER A 441 37.34 17.60 -22.42
CA SER A 441 36.55 16.96 -21.37
C SER A 441 35.55 15.94 -21.91
N LEU A 442 34.86 16.24 -23.02
CA LEU A 442 33.90 15.32 -23.63
C LEU A 442 34.60 14.10 -24.23
N ILE A 443 35.65 14.33 -25.02
CA ILE A 443 36.42 13.26 -25.65
C ILE A 443 37.13 12.41 -24.58
N GLY A 444 37.69 13.05 -23.55
CA GLY A 444 38.31 12.35 -22.42
C GLY A 444 37.32 11.41 -21.74
N HIS A 445 36.11 11.89 -21.44
CA HIS A 445 35.06 11.08 -20.87
C HIS A 445 34.66 9.89 -21.78
N ASP A 446 34.49 10.13 -23.08
CA ASP A 446 34.11 9.06 -24.03
C ASP A 446 35.21 8.01 -24.23
N LEU A 447 36.47 8.40 -24.04
CA LEU A 447 37.64 7.52 -24.06
C LEU A 447 37.90 6.84 -22.70
N GLY A 448 37.19 7.22 -21.64
CA GLY A 448 37.39 6.73 -20.28
C GLY A 448 38.70 7.19 -19.63
N LEU A 449 39.19 8.39 -20.01
CA LEU A 449 40.47 8.97 -19.57
C LEU A 449 40.37 9.79 -18.29
#